data_AF-A0A6A6K0W5-F1
#
_entry.id   AF-A0A6A6K0W5-F1
#
_cell.length_a   1.000
_cell.length_b   1.000
_cell.length_c   1.000
_cell.angle_alpha   90.00
_cell.angle_beta   90.00
_cell.angle_gamma   90.00
#
_symmetry.space_group_name_H-M   'P 1'
#
loop_
_entity.id
_entity.type
_entity.pdbx_description
1 polymer ?
#
loop_
_entity_poly.entity_id
_entity_poly.type
_entity_poly.pdbx_seq_one_letter_code
_entity_poly.pdbx_strand_id
1 'polypeptide(L)'
;MKAGDVYEGKELPLWLVGKVKQSQEKTLEVATPKDDGDDKKQAQIVPLNSSGGYVPLASGSVLIEVSPFDSGDYWIPVSANNYYGVAVRLRITKNQLPVGVASLHVSIWRSGVTPLATQMLTTSYAERANKTGVLFTASRRVTDVAGGSNLDSVMITSGKQVIFNQRIIGYTGKGVIASIYRAATVTGGTASDINNPNDVAPQAPTVQVRTGVTVTDVGSLTVAATYSEGNASNQGQGNSQARLGETVIMAPNTTYLLRITSLDTAAQNINAYISWFEDNAYLS
;
A
#
# COMPACT_ATOMS: atom_id res chain seq x y z
N MET A 1 10.75 13.71 7.67
CA MET A 1 10.89 12.25 7.53
C MET A 1 10.55 11.55 8.83
N LYS A 2 9.25 11.38 9.10
CA LYS A 2 8.78 10.31 9.98
C LYS A 2 8.83 9.00 9.18
N ALA A 3 8.82 7.85 9.85
CA ALA A 3 8.65 6.59 9.15
C ALA A 3 7.27 6.60 8.47
N GLY A 4 7.23 6.42 7.15
CA GLY A 4 5.98 6.31 6.37
C GLY A 4 5.50 7.54 5.60
N ASP A 5 6.27 8.64 5.53
CA ASP A 5 5.88 9.81 4.75
C ASP A 5 6.30 9.68 3.26
N VAL A 6 5.41 10.01 2.31
CA VAL A 6 5.65 10.10 0.85
C VAL A 6 5.15 11.47 0.34
N TYR A 7 5.92 12.14 -0.54
CA TYR A 7 5.70 13.56 -0.93
C TYR A 7 5.70 13.79 -2.44
N GLU A 8 4.64 14.35 -3.07
CA GLU A 8 4.67 14.86 -4.47
C GLU A 8 3.46 15.73 -4.90
N GLY A 9 3.70 16.79 -5.69
CA GLY A 9 2.69 17.77 -6.11
C GLY A 9 2.42 17.99 -7.59
N LYS A 10 1.77 19.12 -7.87
CA LYS A 10 0.47 19.15 -8.57
C LYS A 10 0.51 18.92 -10.08
N GLU A 11 1.67 18.91 -10.72
CA GLU A 11 1.80 18.49 -12.12
C GLU A 11 3.12 17.76 -12.35
N LEU A 12 3.08 16.42 -12.28
CA LEU A 12 3.72 15.43 -13.19
C LEU A 12 3.59 14.02 -12.61
N PRO A 13 3.45 12.98 -13.45
CA PRO A 13 3.22 11.61 -12.99
C PRO A 13 4.58 10.98 -12.64
N LEU A 14 4.89 10.81 -11.36
CA LEU A 14 6.02 9.97 -10.97
C LEU A 14 5.67 9.14 -9.73
N TRP A 15 6.22 7.94 -9.70
CA TRP A 15 5.83 6.90 -8.78
C TRP A 15 6.79 6.95 -7.61
N LEU A 16 6.30 7.27 -6.42
CA LEU A 16 7.09 7.24 -5.20
C LEU A 16 6.74 6.01 -4.36
N VAL A 17 7.74 5.16 -4.18
CA VAL A 17 7.70 4.03 -3.27
C VAL A 17 9.03 4.00 -2.52
N GLY A 18 8.98 4.06 -1.19
CA GLY A 18 10.17 3.93 -0.35
C GLY A 18 9.86 3.27 1.00
N LYS A 19 10.74 2.35 1.44
CA LYS A 19 10.78 1.83 2.82
C LYS A 19 11.72 2.71 3.65
N VAL A 20 11.23 3.29 4.74
CA VAL A 20 12.08 4.00 5.70
C VAL A 20 12.56 2.99 6.75
N LYS A 21 13.85 2.64 6.73
CA LYS A 21 14.49 1.84 7.79
C LYS A 21 15.13 2.80 8.79
N GLN A 22 14.86 2.64 10.09
CA GLN A 22 15.41 3.51 11.12
C GLN A 22 16.82 3.04 11.52
N SER A 23 17.84 3.75 11.04
CA SER A 23 19.21 3.75 11.56
C SER A 23 19.56 5.21 11.93
N GLN A 24 20.68 5.45 12.63
CA GLN A 24 21.22 6.82 12.79
C GLN A 24 21.43 7.50 11.41
N GLU A 25 21.56 6.69 10.38
CA GLU A 25 21.47 6.98 8.96
C GLU A 25 20.00 6.79 8.50
N LYS A 26 19.38 7.84 7.94
CA LYS A 26 18.05 7.72 7.32
C LYS A 26 18.22 7.70 5.82
N THR A 27 17.92 6.54 5.23
CA THR A 27 17.99 6.32 3.78
C THR A 27 16.59 6.40 3.19
N LEU A 28 16.40 7.24 2.18
CA LEU A 28 15.22 7.24 1.32
C LEU A 28 15.62 6.64 -0.03
N GLU A 29 15.01 5.53 -0.41
CA GLU A 29 15.16 4.95 -1.74
C GLU A 29 13.89 5.16 -2.55
N VAL A 30 14.03 5.62 -3.79
CA VAL A 30 12.95 5.89 -4.75
C VAL A 30 13.29 5.19 -6.05
N ALA A 31 12.36 4.37 -6.55
CA ALA A 31 12.41 3.80 -7.89
C ALA A 31 11.45 4.58 -8.81
N THR A 32 11.94 5.08 -9.94
CA THR A 32 11.12 5.74 -10.98
C THR A 32 10.89 4.80 -12.14
N PRO A 33 9.73 4.71 -12.80
CA PRO A 33 9.50 3.73 -13.88
C PRO A 33 10.63 3.67 -14.91
N LYS A 34 10.95 2.46 -15.39
CA LYS A 34 11.88 2.24 -16.50
C LYS A 34 11.20 2.75 -17.77
N ASP A 35 11.50 3.98 -18.17
CA ASP A 35 11.05 4.55 -19.44
C ASP A 35 12.07 4.16 -20.54
N ASP A 36 11.62 3.66 -21.69
CA ASP A 36 12.45 3.17 -22.81
C ASP A 36 13.10 4.30 -23.66
N GLY A 37 13.31 5.50 -23.08
CA GLY A 37 13.75 6.69 -23.80
C GLY A 37 14.72 7.59 -23.03
N ASP A 38 15.22 8.62 -23.71
CA ASP A 38 16.27 9.59 -23.28
C ASP A 38 15.79 10.56 -22.16
N ASP A 39 14.95 10.05 -21.27
CA ASP A 39 14.09 10.78 -20.36
C ASP A 39 14.82 11.07 -19.04
N LYS A 40 15.82 11.96 -19.13
CA LYS A 40 16.72 12.29 -18.02
C LYS A 40 15.93 12.78 -16.80
N LYS A 41 16.23 12.27 -15.61
CA LYS A 41 15.60 12.70 -14.36
C LYS A 41 16.52 13.66 -13.60
N GLN A 42 15.91 14.62 -12.91
CA GLN A 42 16.56 15.58 -12.04
C GLN A 42 16.08 15.40 -10.60
N ALA A 43 16.99 15.58 -9.65
CA ALA A 43 16.67 15.54 -8.24
C ALA A 43 17.39 16.68 -7.52
N GLN A 44 16.69 17.34 -6.59
CA GLN A 44 17.24 18.40 -5.75
C GLN A 44 16.81 18.21 -4.30
N ILE A 45 17.74 18.56 -3.40
CA ILE A 45 17.50 18.58 -1.97
C ILE A 45 17.54 20.02 -1.46
N VAL A 46 16.44 20.45 -0.84
CA VAL A 46 16.30 21.76 -0.22
C VAL A 46 16.22 21.59 1.30
N PRO A 47 17.30 21.89 2.04
CA PRO A 47 17.29 21.95 3.51
C PRO A 47 16.53 23.17 4.02
N LEU A 48 15.61 22.98 4.97
CA LEU A 48 14.79 24.07 5.54
C LEU A 48 14.85 24.11 7.06
N ASN A 49 14.74 25.33 7.63
CA ASN A 49 14.52 25.54 9.06
C ASN A 49 13.05 25.33 9.46
N SER A 50 12.75 25.46 10.75
CA SER A 50 11.38 25.30 11.29
C SER A 50 10.36 26.30 10.76
N SER A 51 10.82 27.41 10.18
CA SER A 51 9.98 28.45 9.56
C SER A 51 9.89 28.30 8.04
N GLY A 52 10.45 27.24 7.46
CA GLY A 52 10.46 26.98 6.01
C GLY A 52 11.49 27.78 5.21
N GLY A 53 12.43 28.46 5.87
CA GLY A 53 13.54 29.17 5.21
C GLY A 53 14.71 28.24 4.88
N TYR A 54 15.41 28.49 3.77
CA TYR A 54 16.57 27.70 3.33
C TYR A 54 17.74 27.77 4.33
N VAL A 55 18.36 26.62 4.61
CA VAL A 55 19.54 26.49 5.48
C VAL A 55 20.62 25.70 4.75
N PRO A 56 21.79 26.27 4.42
CA PRO A 56 22.84 25.53 3.71
C PRO A 56 23.23 24.21 4.38
N LEU A 57 23.41 23.14 3.59
CA LEU A 57 23.98 21.89 4.08
C LEU A 57 25.49 22.02 4.23
N ALA A 58 26.04 21.48 5.32
CA ALA A 58 27.48 21.22 5.38
C ALA A 58 27.82 20.06 4.42
N SER A 59 28.99 20.13 3.78
CA SER A 59 29.46 19.06 2.88
C SER A 59 29.39 17.70 3.57
N GLY A 60 28.81 16.69 2.91
CA GLY A 60 28.65 15.33 3.44
C GLY A 60 27.45 15.12 4.40
N SER A 61 26.66 16.15 4.72
CA SER A 61 25.48 16.00 5.60
C SER A 61 24.34 15.21 4.93
N VAL A 62 24.28 15.26 3.61
CA VAL A 62 23.33 14.52 2.78
C VAL A 62 24.06 14.08 1.52
N LEU A 63 23.85 12.83 1.13
CA LEU A 63 24.39 12.25 -0.09
C LEU A 63 23.24 11.82 -0.99
N ILE A 64 23.27 12.23 -2.26
CA ILE A 64 22.41 11.66 -3.30
C ILE A 64 23.23 10.61 -4.02
N GLU A 65 22.64 9.42 -4.17
CA GLU A 65 23.20 8.32 -4.92
C GLU A 65 22.17 7.85 -5.94
N VAL A 66 22.63 7.39 -7.09
CA VAL A 66 21.76 6.88 -8.15
C VAL A 66 22.24 5.50 -8.60
N SER A 67 21.31 4.69 -9.08
CA SER A 67 21.62 3.38 -9.63
C SER A 67 20.76 3.08 -10.86
N PRO A 68 21.32 2.47 -11.92
CA PRO A 68 20.51 1.85 -12.97
C PRO A 68 19.67 0.71 -12.38
N PHE A 69 18.48 0.43 -12.90
CA PHE A 69 17.59 -0.61 -12.34
C PHE A 69 18.24 -1.99 -12.28
N ASP A 70 18.91 -2.35 -13.37
CA ASP A 70 19.43 -3.69 -13.57
C ASP A 70 20.78 -3.92 -12.83
N SER A 71 21.29 -2.92 -12.09
CA SER A 71 22.62 -2.96 -11.48
C SER A 71 22.67 -3.46 -10.03
N GLY A 72 21.56 -3.95 -9.46
CA GLY A 72 21.56 -4.50 -8.09
C GLY A 72 21.99 -3.46 -7.03
N ASP A 73 22.89 -3.79 -6.11
CA ASP A 73 23.33 -2.85 -5.06
C ASP A 73 24.50 -1.95 -5.48
N TYR A 74 24.61 -1.63 -6.76
CA TYR A 74 25.61 -0.68 -7.26
C TYR A 74 25.07 0.75 -7.23
N TRP A 75 25.70 1.66 -6.49
CA TRP A 75 25.21 3.03 -6.31
C TRP A 75 26.31 4.05 -6.61
N ILE A 76 25.95 5.09 -7.36
CA ILE A 76 26.85 6.12 -7.85
C ILE A 76 26.54 7.42 -7.10
N PRO A 77 27.49 7.98 -6.32
CA PRO A 77 27.29 9.25 -5.65
C PRO A 77 27.19 10.39 -6.68
N VAL A 78 26.25 11.31 -6.45
CA VAL A 78 26.01 12.47 -7.29
C VAL A 78 26.60 13.71 -6.61
N SER A 79 27.52 14.39 -7.28
CA SER A 79 28.11 15.64 -6.79
C SER A 79 27.08 16.78 -6.81
N ALA A 80 27.09 17.62 -5.78
CA ALA A 80 26.34 18.89 -5.69
C ALA A 80 24.80 18.80 -5.52
N ASN A 81 24.27 17.71 -4.94
CA ASN A 81 22.83 17.53 -4.65
C ASN A 81 21.91 17.69 -5.87
N ASN A 82 22.46 17.61 -7.09
CA ASN A 82 21.75 17.76 -8.35
C ASN A 82 22.15 16.63 -9.28
N TYR A 83 21.20 15.75 -9.61
CA TYR A 83 21.43 14.68 -10.59
C TYR A 83 20.88 15.05 -11.98
N TYR A 84 21.54 14.58 -13.04
CA TYR A 84 21.04 14.66 -14.42
C TYR A 84 21.45 13.40 -15.19
N GLY A 85 20.50 12.53 -15.51
CA GLY A 85 20.78 11.35 -16.34
C GLY A 85 19.66 10.31 -16.36
N VAL A 86 19.96 9.16 -16.97
CA VAL A 86 19.03 8.03 -17.24
C VAL A 86 18.95 7.01 -16.09
N ALA A 87 19.54 7.28 -14.93
CA ALA A 87 19.43 6.40 -13.77
C ALA A 87 18.06 6.52 -13.09
N VAL A 88 17.61 5.43 -12.46
CA VAL A 88 16.19 5.13 -12.24
C VAL A 88 15.91 4.53 -10.85
N ARG A 89 16.95 4.39 -10.03
CA ARG A 89 16.85 4.26 -8.57
C ARG A 89 17.64 5.40 -7.94
N LEU A 90 17.05 6.09 -6.98
CA LEU A 90 17.63 7.21 -6.27
C LEU A 90 17.66 6.89 -4.79
N ARG A 91 18.82 7.08 -4.16
CA ARG A 91 19.03 6.90 -2.74
C ARG A 91 19.51 8.21 -2.13
N ILE A 92 18.85 8.65 -1.08
CA ILE A 92 19.25 9.81 -0.30
C ILE A 92 19.65 9.33 1.06
N THR A 93 20.92 9.50 1.36
CA THR A 93 21.52 9.12 2.63
C THR A 93 21.71 10.37 3.45
N LYS A 94 20.94 10.48 4.54
CA LYS A 94 21.09 11.57 5.51
C LYS A 94 22.08 11.15 6.60
N ASN A 95 23.09 11.99 6.78
CA ASN A 95 24.02 11.98 7.92
C ASN A 95 23.61 13.03 8.97
N GLN A 96 24.53 13.39 9.86
CA GLN A 96 24.33 14.46 10.85
C GLN A 96 23.93 15.76 10.14
N LEU A 97 22.69 16.22 10.35
CA LEU A 97 22.25 17.50 9.78
C LEU A 97 22.82 18.66 10.58
N PRO A 98 23.16 19.79 9.91
CA PRO A 98 23.54 21.01 10.59
C PRO A 98 22.48 21.47 11.60
N VAL A 99 22.94 22.07 12.70
CA VAL A 99 22.08 22.75 13.66
C VAL A 99 21.25 23.82 12.93
N GLY A 100 19.93 23.74 13.04
CA GLY A 100 18.99 24.65 12.36
C GLY A 100 18.25 24.05 11.16
N VAL A 101 18.64 22.88 10.66
CA VAL A 101 17.85 22.16 9.64
C VAL A 101 16.75 21.33 10.32
N ALA A 102 15.49 21.73 10.11
CA ALA A 102 14.32 21.04 10.66
C ALA A 102 13.76 19.97 9.69
N SER A 103 13.84 20.21 8.39
CA SER A 103 13.39 19.28 7.35
C SER A 103 14.30 19.29 6.13
N LEU A 104 14.25 18.19 5.36
CA LEU A 104 14.81 18.10 4.02
C LEU A 104 13.65 17.92 3.06
N HIS A 105 13.54 18.80 2.08
CA HIS A 105 12.61 18.65 0.97
C HIS A 105 13.37 18.01 -0.18
N VAL A 106 12.82 16.93 -0.70
CA VAL A 106 13.37 16.21 -1.84
C VAL A 106 12.40 16.41 -2.99
N SER A 107 12.91 16.92 -4.10
CA SER A 107 12.16 17.09 -5.34
C SER A 107 12.80 16.24 -6.42
N ILE A 108 12.00 15.45 -7.13
CA ILE A 108 12.43 14.61 -8.25
C ILE A 108 11.52 14.94 -9.44
N TRP A 109 12.09 15.19 -10.61
CA TRP A 109 11.32 15.59 -11.80
C TRP A 109 12.00 15.16 -13.11
N ARG A 110 11.29 15.29 -14.24
CA ARG A 110 11.83 15.01 -15.57
C ARG A 110 12.57 16.23 -16.13
N SER A 111 13.70 16.00 -16.79
CA SER A 111 14.45 17.02 -17.53
C SER A 111 13.52 17.82 -18.45
N GLY A 112 13.62 19.15 -18.39
CA GLY A 112 12.77 20.06 -19.17
C GLY A 112 11.55 20.61 -18.43
N VAL A 113 11.31 20.15 -17.20
CA VAL A 113 10.27 20.72 -16.31
C VAL A 113 10.97 21.40 -15.14
N THR A 114 10.67 22.67 -14.87
CA THR A 114 11.12 23.33 -13.64
C THR A 114 10.01 23.21 -12.59
N PRO A 115 10.20 22.49 -11.48
CA PRO A 115 9.18 22.44 -10.45
C PRO A 115 9.06 23.83 -9.78
N LEU A 116 7.86 24.40 -9.79
CA LEU A 116 7.56 25.59 -8.99
C LEU A 116 7.60 25.17 -7.51
N ALA A 117 8.43 25.83 -6.70
CA ALA A 117 8.69 25.52 -5.29
C ALA A 117 7.44 25.46 -4.39
N THR A 118 6.28 25.91 -4.88
CA THR A 118 4.99 25.97 -4.18
C THR A 118 4.05 24.79 -4.48
N GLN A 119 4.42 23.83 -5.32
CA GLN A 119 3.56 22.71 -5.70
C GLN A 119 4.12 21.35 -5.30
N MET A 120 4.45 21.16 -4.02
CA MET A 120 4.61 19.82 -3.44
C MET A 120 3.32 19.47 -2.68
N LEU A 121 2.46 18.65 -3.27
CA LEU A 121 1.37 17.96 -2.56
C LEU A 121 1.97 16.68 -2.00
N THR A 122 1.22 15.89 -1.27
CA THR A 122 1.62 14.55 -0.85
C THR A 122 0.39 13.69 -1.08
N THR A 123 0.48 12.67 -1.92
CA THR A 123 -0.68 11.81 -2.22
C THR A 123 -0.33 10.38 -1.84
N SER A 124 -1.11 9.80 -0.93
CA SER A 124 -0.93 8.41 -0.51
C SER A 124 -1.16 7.46 -1.69
N TYR A 125 -0.57 6.27 -1.68
CA TYR A 125 -0.85 5.26 -2.71
C TYR A 125 -2.35 4.95 -2.83
N ALA A 126 -3.07 4.94 -1.70
CA ALA A 126 -4.52 4.75 -1.68
C ALA A 126 -5.28 5.89 -2.40
N GLU A 127 -4.87 7.13 -2.18
CA GLU A 127 -5.45 8.29 -2.85
C GLU A 127 -5.13 8.30 -4.35
N ARG A 128 -3.88 7.95 -4.73
CA ARG A 128 -3.49 7.75 -6.13
C ARG A 128 -4.33 6.67 -6.78
N ALA A 129 -4.41 5.49 -6.16
CA ALA A 129 -5.13 4.36 -6.71
C ALA A 129 -6.63 4.67 -6.87
N ASN A 130 -7.21 5.45 -5.95
CA ASN A 130 -8.55 5.98 -6.13
C ASN A 130 -8.62 6.92 -7.34
N LYS A 131 -7.75 7.95 -7.41
CA LYS A 131 -7.72 8.93 -8.52
C LYS A 131 -7.52 8.29 -9.90
N THR A 132 -6.74 7.22 -10.00
CA THR A 132 -6.51 6.48 -11.26
C THR A 132 -7.51 5.36 -11.49
N GLY A 133 -8.49 5.18 -10.60
CA GLY A 133 -9.56 4.20 -10.73
C GLY A 133 -9.10 2.76 -10.58
N VAL A 134 -8.01 2.49 -9.88
CA VAL A 134 -7.47 1.14 -9.64
C VAL A 134 -7.63 0.66 -8.20
N LEU A 135 -8.31 1.43 -7.35
CA LEU A 135 -8.85 0.98 -6.07
C LEU A 135 -10.19 0.29 -6.32
N PHE A 136 -10.36 -0.88 -5.72
CA PHE A 136 -11.58 -1.67 -5.81
C PHE A 136 -12.08 -2.04 -4.43
N THR A 137 -13.39 -2.20 -4.31
CA THR A 137 -14.06 -2.47 -3.05
C THR A 137 -15.14 -3.52 -3.24
N ALA A 138 -15.30 -4.38 -2.25
CA ALA A 138 -16.40 -5.33 -2.18
C ALA A 138 -16.87 -5.44 -0.74
N SER A 139 -18.16 -5.69 -0.54
CA SER A 139 -18.68 -5.91 0.80
C SER A 139 -19.80 -6.91 0.81
N ARG A 140 -19.97 -7.59 1.94
CA ARG A 140 -21.14 -8.41 2.20
C ARG A 140 -21.51 -8.39 3.67
N ARG A 141 -22.78 -8.66 3.93
CA ARG A 141 -23.29 -9.00 5.26
C ARG A 141 -23.97 -10.36 5.17
N VAL A 142 -23.69 -11.23 6.13
CA VAL A 142 -24.37 -12.51 6.31
C VAL A 142 -25.00 -12.49 7.69
N THR A 143 -26.29 -12.79 7.76
CA THR A 143 -27.01 -12.94 9.01
C THR A 143 -26.95 -14.38 9.50
N ASP A 144 -27.09 -14.57 10.80
CA ASP A 144 -27.21 -15.90 11.42
C ASP A 144 -26.06 -16.86 11.09
N VAL A 145 -24.83 -16.35 11.00
CA VAL A 145 -23.64 -17.20 10.91
C VAL A 145 -23.54 -18.00 12.20
N ALA A 146 -23.68 -19.32 12.09
CA ALA A 146 -23.67 -20.20 13.24
C ALA A 146 -22.39 -20.05 14.09
N GLY A 147 -22.52 -20.26 15.40
CA GLY A 147 -21.39 -20.22 16.33
C GLY A 147 -20.26 -21.16 15.92
N GLY A 148 -19.01 -20.73 16.09
CA GLY A 148 -17.82 -21.50 15.69
C GLY A 148 -17.65 -21.74 14.18
N SER A 149 -18.58 -21.28 13.34
CA SER A 149 -18.57 -21.58 11.90
C SER A 149 -17.71 -20.60 11.11
N ASN A 150 -17.31 -21.03 9.92
CA ASN A 150 -16.52 -20.25 8.98
C ASN A 150 -17.40 -19.51 7.98
N LEU A 151 -17.08 -18.24 7.76
CA LEU A 151 -17.61 -17.41 6.70
C LEU A 151 -16.50 -17.15 5.68
N ASP A 152 -16.56 -17.86 4.56
CA ASP A 152 -15.50 -17.90 3.55
C ASP A 152 -15.80 -17.00 2.35
N SER A 153 -14.81 -16.19 1.98
CA SER A 153 -14.76 -15.39 0.75
C SER A 153 -13.48 -15.71 0.00
N VAL A 154 -13.54 -15.77 -1.32
CA VAL A 154 -12.39 -16.08 -2.17
C VAL A 154 -12.06 -14.89 -3.06
N MET A 155 -10.78 -14.55 -3.15
CA MET A 155 -10.23 -13.67 -4.17
C MET A 155 -9.37 -14.49 -5.13
N ILE A 156 -9.58 -14.36 -6.42
CA ILE A 156 -8.75 -14.99 -7.45
C ILE A 156 -8.03 -13.86 -8.18
N THR A 157 -6.72 -13.79 -8.01
CA THR A 157 -5.90 -12.78 -8.70
C THR A 157 -5.65 -13.17 -10.15
N SER A 158 -5.41 -12.16 -11.00
CA SER A 158 -5.08 -12.32 -12.41
C SER A 158 -3.57 -12.13 -12.62
N GLY A 159 -3.13 -11.77 -13.83
CA GLY A 159 -1.75 -11.39 -14.12
C GLY A 159 -1.28 -10.06 -13.52
N LYS A 160 -2.20 -9.19 -13.06
CA LYS A 160 -1.82 -7.91 -12.42
C LYS A 160 -1.31 -8.13 -10.99
N GLN A 161 -0.49 -7.20 -10.52
CA GLN A 161 -0.12 -7.17 -9.12
C GLN A 161 -1.31 -6.68 -8.29
N VAL A 162 -1.59 -7.39 -7.19
CA VAL A 162 -2.71 -7.09 -6.31
C VAL A 162 -2.21 -6.76 -4.92
N ILE A 163 -2.63 -5.62 -4.39
CA ILE A 163 -2.35 -5.21 -3.01
C ILE A 163 -3.68 -5.22 -2.26
N PHE A 164 -3.88 -6.23 -1.42
CA PHE A 164 -5.02 -6.29 -0.54
C PHE A 164 -4.85 -5.26 0.58
N ASN A 165 -5.55 -4.15 0.46
CA ASN A 165 -5.29 -2.94 1.22
C ASN A 165 -5.85 -3.02 2.64
N GLN A 166 -7.10 -3.46 2.78
CA GLN A 166 -7.80 -3.47 4.06
C GLN A 166 -8.96 -4.44 4.07
N ARG A 167 -9.24 -4.94 5.27
CA ARG A 167 -10.46 -5.64 5.63
C ARG A 167 -11.04 -4.99 6.87
N ILE A 168 -12.29 -4.56 6.77
CA ILE A 168 -13.08 -4.00 7.87
C ILE A 168 -14.18 -5.02 8.15
N ILE A 169 -14.21 -5.53 9.38
CA ILE A 169 -15.12 -6.61 9.77
C ILE A 169 -15.95 -6.13 10.95
N GLY A 170 -17.26 -6.28 10.85
CA GLY A 170 -18.20 -6.05 11.94
C GLY A 170 -18.94 -7.33 12.29
N TYR A 171 -19.35 -7.45 13.55
CA TYR A 171 -20.05 -8.63 14.05
C TYR A 171 -20.94 -8.27 15.23
N THR A 172 -21.97 -9.08 15.51
CA THR A 172 -22.90 -8.85 16.64
C THR A 172 -22.61 -9.70 17.87
N GLY A 173 -21.77 -10.73 17.74
CA GLY A 173 -21.47 -11.68 18.82
C GLY A 173 -20.20 -11.34 19.60
N LYS A 174 -19.63 -12.37 20.22
CA LYS A 174 -18.43 -12.27 21.09
C LYS A 174 -17.13 -11.98 20.35
N GLY A 175 -17.07 -12.17 19.04
CA GLY A 175 -15.84 -11.94 18.29
C GLY A 175 -15.72 -12.75 17.02
N VAL A 176 -14.63 -12.50 16.30
CA VAL A 176 -14.25 -13.22 15.08
C VAL A 176 -12.74 -13.36 14.97
N ILE A 177 -12.31 -14.40 14.25
CA ILE A 177 -10.94 -14.58 13.75
C ILE A 177 -10.96 -14.33 12.25
N ALA A 178 -10.05 -13.52 11.72
CA ALA A 178 -9.87 -13.33 10.29
C ALA A 178 -8.50 -13.84 9.83
N SER A 179 -8.51 -14.79 8.91
CA SER A 179 -7.33 -15.45 8.35
C SER A 179 -7.34 -15.35 6.83
N ILE A 180 -6.16 -15.15 6.24
CA ILE A 180 -5.98 -15.16 4.78
C ILE A 180 -5.05 -16.31 4.43
N TYR A 181 -5.55 -17.23 3.63
CA TYR A 181 -4.78 -18.35 3.10
C TYR A 181 -4.53 -18.16 1.61
N ARG A 182 -3.39 -18.63 1.11
CA ARG A 182 -3.03 -18.67 -0.31
C ARG A 182 -3.07 -20.09 -0.84
N ALA A 183 -3.27 -20.20 -2.15
CA ALA A 183 -3.38 -21.47 -2.87
C ALA A 183 -4.53 -22.36 -2.35
N ALA A 184 -5.64 -21.75 -1.94
CA ALA A 184 -6.84 -22.49 -1.55
C ALA A 184 -7.47 -23.18 -2.77
N THR A 185 -7.96 -24.40 -2.57
CA THR A 185 -8.73 -25.14 -3.58
C THR A 185 -10.22 -25.01 -3.25
N VAL A 186 -10.98 -24.43 -4.17
CA VAL A 186 -12.40 -24.13 -3.98
C VAL A 186 -13.22 -24.48 -5.23
N THR A 187 -14.48 -24.81 -5.04
CA THR A 187 -15.46 -25.05 -6.11
C THR A 187 -16.75 -24.29 -5.86
N GLY A 188 -17.54 -24.08 -6.92
CA GLY A 188 -18.84 -23.42 -6.83
C GLY A 188 -18.77 -21.95 -6.40
N GLY A 189 -19.82 -21.50 -5.71
CA GLY A 189 -19.99 -20.12 -5.25
C GLY A 189 -20.44 -19.15 -6.35
N THR A 190 -20.89 -17.98 -5.92
CA THR A 190 -21.36 -16.89 -6.79
C THR A 190 -20.33 -15.76 -6.81
N ALA A 191 -20.23 -15.08 -7.95
CA ALA A 191 -19.46 -13.84 -8.04
C ALA A 191 -20.09 -12.79 -7.12
N SER A 192 -19.25 -12.03 -6.43
CA SER A 192 -19.66 -10.87 -5.64
C SER A 192 -19.50 -9.60 -6.45
N ASP A 193 -20.34 -8.61 -6.17
CA ASP A 193 -20.23 -7.30 -6.76
C ASP A 193 -18.95 -6.60 -6.32
N ILE A 194 -18.26 -6.01 -7.31
CA ILE A 194 -17.04 -5.24 -7.12
C ILE A 194 -17.32 -3.82 -7.57
N ASN A 195 -17.05 -2.86 -6.70
CA ASN A 195 -17.27 -1.44 -6.94
C ASN A 195 -15.96 -0.69 -7.02
N ASN A 196 -15.91 0.30 -7.91
CA ASN A 196 -14.83 1.25 -8.01
C ASN A 196 -15.27 2.58 -7.37
N PRO A 197 -14.59 3.10 -6.34
CA PRO A 197 -14.96 4.36 -5.71
C PRO A 197 -14.64 5.59 -6.57
N ASN A 198 -13.97 5.43 -7.72
CA ASN A 198 -13.79 6.49 -8.70
C ASN A 198 -14.90 6.45 -9.75
N ASP A 199 -15.93 7.28 -9.56
CA ASP A 199 -17.07 7.39 -10.48
C ASP A 199 -16.79 8.26 -11.72
N VAL A 200 -15.60 8.87 -11.80
CA VAL A 200 -15.20 9.73 -12.93
C VAL A 200 -14.46 8.92 -13.99
N ALA A 201 -13.53 8.06 -13.56
CA ALA A 201 -12.69 7.25 -14.43
C ALA A 201 -12.46 5.83 -13.87
N PRO A 202 -13.53 5.03 -13.70
CA PRO A 202 -13.40 3.69 -13.16
C PRO A 202 -12.63 2.76 -14.13
N GLN A 203 -11.69 1.98 -13.60
CA GLN A 203 -11.14 0.83 -14.33
C GLN A 203 -11.95 -0.43 -14.03
N ALA A 204 -11.85 -1.43 -14.92
CA ALA A 204 -12.43 -2.73 -14.69
C ALA A 204 -11.52 -3.58 -13.77
N PRO A 205 -12.08 -4.26 -12.74
CA PRO A 205 -11.31 -5.18 -11.91
C PRO A 205 -10.93 -6.41 -12.71
N THR A 206 -9.74 -6.95 -12.45
CA THR A 206 -9.31 -8.25 -12.96
C THR A 206 -9.35 -9.33 -11.90
N VAL A 207 -9.33 -8.95 -10.61
CA VAL A 207 -9.58 -9.85 -9.49
C VAL A 207 -11.05 -10.27 -9.50
N GLN A 208 -11.29 -11.57 -9.28
CA GLN A 208 -12.63 -12.09 -9.03
C GLN A 208 -12.84 -12.29 -7.52
N VAL A 209 -13.97 -11.83 -7.00
CA VAL A 209 -14.40 -12.12 -5.63
C VAL A 209 -15.57 -13.12 -5.68
N ARG A 210 -15.50 -14.20 -4.89
CA ARG A 210 -16.55 -15.22 -4.81
C ARG A 210 -16.97 -15.50 -3.38
N THR A 211 -18.24 -15.83 -3.20
CA THR A 211 -18.84 -16.20 -1.91
C THR A 211 -19.69 -17.47 -2.05
N GLY A 212 -20.02 -18.12 -0.93
CA GLY A 212 -20.77 -19.38 -0.95
C GLY A 212 -20.00 -20.52 -1.63
N VAL A 213 -18.66 -20.45 -1.60
CA VAL A 213 -17.78 -21.47 -2.17
C VAL A 213 -17.76 -22.71 -1.29
N THR A 214 -17.47 -23.87 -1.89
CA THR A 214 -17.05 -25.05 -1.15
C THR A 214 -15.54 -25.09 -1.11
N VAL A 215 -14.94 -25.12 0.08
CA VAL A 215 -13.49 -25.17 0.28
C VAL A 215 -13.08 -26.62 0.53
N THR A 216 -12.28 -27.20 -0.36
CA THR A 216 -11.74 -28.57 -0.20
C THR A 216 -10.34 -28.56 0.39
N ASP A 217 -9.58 -27.49 0.14
CA ASP A 217 -8.29 -27.22 0.79
C ASP A 217 -8.17 -25.72 1.07
N VAL A 218 -7.81 -25.38 2.30
CA VAL A 218 -7.59 -23.98 2.70
C VAL A 218 -6.27 -23.44 2.17
N GLY A 219 -5.30 -24.30 1.84
CA GLY A 219 -3.97 -23.91 1.44
C GLY A 219 -3.11 -23.42 2.62
N SER A 220 -2.16 -22.53 2.36
CA SER A 220 -1.19 -22.06 3.36
C SER A 220 -1.57 -20.70 3.93
N LEU A 221 -1.42 -20.51 5.24
CA LEU A 221 -1.62 -19.19 5.85
C LEU A 221 -0.63 -18.17 5.26
N THR A 222 -1.15 -17.03 4.80
CA THR A 222 -0.34 -15.98 4.15
C THR A 222 0.20 -14.96 5.15
N VAL A 223 -0.63 -14.57 6.11
CA VAL A 223 -0.32 -13.62 7.19
C VAL A 223 -0.92 -14.11 8.50
N ALA A 224 -0.39 -13.65 9.62
CA ALA A 224 -0.89 -14.05 10.94
C ALA A 224 -2.40 -13.78 11.06
N ALA A 225 -3.11 -14.72 11.68
CA ALA A 225 -4.53 -14.57 11.98
C ALA A 225 -4.74 -13.38 12.91
N THR A 226 -5.83 -12.64 12.70
CA THR A 226 -6.18 -11.50 13.54
C THR A 226 -7.49 -11.70 14.24
N TYR A 227 -7.54 -11.26 15.48
CA TYR A 227 -8.66 -11.47 16.38
C TYR A 227 -9.36 -10.14 16.62
N SER A 228 -10.68 -10.17 16.64
CA SER A 228 -11.48 -9.08 17.19
C SER A 228 -12.42 -9.65 18.22
N GLU A 229 -12.27 -9.21 19.46
CA GLU A 229 -13.09 -9.63 20.58
C GLU A 229 -14.09 -8.52 20.91
N GLY A 230 -15.35 -8.92 21.04
CA GLY A 230 -16.46 -8.08 21.43
C GLY A 230 -16.75 -8.24 22.92
N ASN A 231 -17.52 -7.30 23.48
CA ASN A 231 -17.97 -7.42 24.86
C ASN A 231 -18.92 -8.62 25.02
N ALA A 232 -18.79 -9.37 26.09
CA ALA A 232 -19.72 -10.45 26.44
C ALA A 232 -21.05 -9.95 27.02
N SER A 233 -21.15 -8.67 27.39
CA SER A 233 -22.39 -8.04 27.86
C SER A 233 -23.35 -7.75 26.72
N ASN A 234 -24.60 -8.17 26.87
CA ASN A 234 -25.67 -7.96 25.88
C ASN A 234 -25.93 -6.48 25.55
N GLN A 235 -25.61 -5.54 26.45
CA GLN A 235 -25.81 -4.11 26.22
C GLN A 235 -24.71 -3.46 25.36
N GLY A 236 -23.60 -4.15 25.11
CA GLY A 236 -22.48 -3.65 24.30
C GLY A 236 -21.86 -4.71 23.39
N GLN A 237 -22.61 -5.76 23.07
CA GLN A 237 -22.11 -6.91 22.33
C GLN A 237 -21.80 -6.55 20.88
N GLY A 238 -20.77 -7.21 20.33
CA GLY A 238 -20.34 -7.02 18.96
C GLY A 238 -19.36 -5.87 18.77
N ASN A 239 -19.08 -5.60 17.50
CA ASN A 239 -18.27 -4.49 17.05
C ASN A 239 -18.83 -4.02 15.71
N SER A 240 -19.07 -2.71 15.60
CA SER A 240 -19.62 -2.13 14.38
C SER A 240 -18.66 -2.30 13.21
N GLN A 241 -17.37 -1.99 13.40
CA GLN A 241 -16.31 -2.07 12.38
C GLN A 241 -14.92 -2.11 13.01
N ALA A 242 -14.19 -3.22 12.84
CA ALA A 242 -12.77 -3.33 13.17
C ALA A 242 -11.94 -3.52 11.90
N ARG A 243 -10.91 -2.69 11.71
CA ARG A 243 -9.88 -2.94 10.70
C ARG A 243 -8.99 -4.07 11.20
N LEU A 244 -8.99 -5.20 10.49
CA LEU A 244 -8.25 -6.38 10.91
C LEU A 244 -7.04 -6.64 10.03
N GLY A 245 -5.88 -6.77 10.65
CA GLY A 245 -4.62 -7.16 10.03
C GLY A 245 -4.00 -6.14 9.10
N GLU A 246 -2.92 -6.59 8.47
CA GLU A 246 -2.05 -5.80 7.61
C GLU A 246 -2.39 -5.95 6.13
N THR A 247 -1.82 -5.04 5.33
CA THR A 247 -1.84 -5.12 3.87
C THR A 247 -1.13 -6.38 3.40
N VAL A 248 -1.68 -7.05 2.38
CA VAL A 248 -1.07 -8.25 1.77
C VAL A 248 -0.74 -7.98 0.30
N ILE A 249 0.51 -8.21 -0.09
CA ILE A 249 0.90 -8.24 -1.50
C ILE A 249 0.60 -9.64 -2.02
N MET A 250 -0.39 -9.75 -2.90
CA MET A 250 -0.87 -11.01 -3.43
C MET A 250 -0.14 -11.36 -4.73
N ALA A 251 0.36 -12.60 -4.78
CA ALA A 251 0.92 -13.17 -6.00
C ALA A 251 -0.11 -13.20 -7.15
N PRO A 252 0.32 -12.99 -8.40
CA PRO A 252 -0.53 -13.16 -9.59
C PRO A 252 -1.08 -14.58 -9.72
N ASN A 253 -2.19 -14.73 -10.45
CA ASN A 253 -2.82 -16.02 -10.82
C ASN A 253 -2.99 -16.99 -9.63
N THR A 254 -3.35 -16.46 -8.46
CA THR A 254 -3.39 -17.22 -7.20
C THR A 254 -4.74 -17.04 -6.52
N THR A 255 -5.29 -18.15 -6.01
CA THR A 255 -6.50 -18.17 -5.20
C THR A 255 -6.18 -17.88 -3.74
N TYR A 256 -6.80 -16.84 -3.18
CA TYR A 256 -6.73 -16.48 -1.77
C TYR A 256 -8.09 -16.69 -1.10
N LEU A 257 -8.07 -17.36 0.06
CA LEU A 257 -9.24 -17.54 0.91
C LEU A 257 -9.17 -16.57 2.09
N LEU A 258 -10.13 -15.64 2.18
CA LEU A 258 -10.43 -14.91 3.39
C LEU A 258 -11.46 -15.72 4.19
N ARG A 259 -11.02 -16.27 5.32
CA ARG A 259 -11.87 -17.01 6.25
C ARG A 259 -12.12 -16.17 7.49
N ILE A 260 -13.39 -15.94 7.81
CA ILE A 260 -13.81 -15.30 9.05
C ILE A 260 -14.50 -16.36 9.93
N THR A 261 -13.89 -16.71 11.06
CA THR A 261 -14.44 -17.70 11.98
C THR A 261 -15.14 -17.00 13.13
N SER A 262 -16.40 -17.38 13.40
CA SER A 262 -17.16 -16.91 14.57
C SER A 262 -16.51 -17.42 15.86
N LEU A 263 -16.25 -16.53 16.82
CA LEU A 263 -15.84 -16.90 18.19
C LEU A 263 -17.03 -17.11 19.13
N ASP A 264 -18.25 -16.84 18.66
CA ASP A 264 -19.46 -17.03 19.45
C ASP A 264 -19.91 -18.49 19.43
N THR A 265 -20.63 -18.90 20.47
CA THR A 265 -21.35 -20.18 20.52
C THR A 265 -22.75 -20.06 19.91
N ALA A 266 -23.33 -18.85 19.94
CA ALA A 266 -24.60 -18.55 19.30
C ALA A 266 -24.40 -18.06 17.85
N ALA A 267 -25.48 -18.03 17.07
CA ALA A 267 -25.44 -17.41 15.75
C ALA A 267 -25.21 -15.89 15.87
N GLN A 268 -24.42 -15.33 14.97
CA GLN A 268 -24.17 -13.89 14.89
C GLN A 268 -24.20 -13.37 13.46
N ASN A 269 -24.52 -12.09 13.31
CA ASN A 269 -24.37 -11.41 12.03
C ASN A 269 -22.90 -11.05 11.86
N ILE A 270 -22.36 -11.26 10.66
CA ILE A 270 -21.00 -10.85 10.29
C ILE A 270 -21.07 -10.04 9.00
N ASN A 271 -20.41 -8.89 8.98
CA ASN A 271 -20.18 -8.12 7.77
C ASN A 271 -18.69 -7.97 7.50
N ALA A 272 -18.33 -7.94 6.23
CA ALA A 272 -16.97 -7.73 5.79
C ALA A 272 -16.96 -6.76 4.61
N TYR A 273 -16.19 -5.69 4.75
CA TYR A 273 -15.79 -4.80 3.69
C TYR A 273 -14.32 -5.03 3.39
N ILE A 274 -13.98 -5.20 2.11
CA ILE A 274 -12.61 -5.36 1.65
C ILE A 274 -12.30 -4.33 0.59
N SER A 275 -11.03 -3.94 0.48
CA SER A 275 -10.56 -3.19 -0.67
C SER A 275 -9.16 -3.61 -1.07
N TRP A 276 -8.85 -3.47 -2.35
CA TRP A 276 -7.55 -3.78 -2.92
C TRP A 276 -7.20 -2.82 -4.05
N PHE A 277 -5.93 -2.85 -4.43
CA PHE A 277 -5.41 -2.13 -5.58
C PHE A 277 -4.96 -3.13 -6.64
N GLU A 278 -5.15 -2.82 -7.91
CA GLU A 278 -4.57 -3.57 -9.03
C GLU A 278 -3.65 -2.67 -9.85
N ASP A 279 -2.39 -3.06 -10.00
CA ASP A 279 -1.41 -2.27 -10.76
C ASP A 279 -0.58 -3.17 -11.69
N ASN A 280 -0.03 -2.57 -12.74
CA ASN A 280 0.67 -3.32 -13.78
C ASN A 280 2.13 -3.66 -13.41
N ALA A 281 2.75 -2.98 -12.44
CA ALA A 281 4.04 -3.38 -11.85
C ALA A 281 4.38 -2.51 -10.64
N TYR A 282 4.69 -3.12 -9.49
CA TYR A 282 5.34 -2.45 -8.34
C TYR A 282 6.63 -3.16 -7.91
N LEU A 283 6.86 -4.42 -8.33
CA LEU A 283 8.01 -5.25 -7.90
C LEU A 283 8.97 -5.69 -9.03
N SER A 284 8.96 -5.04 -10.20
CA SER A 284 9.95 -5.31 -11.27
C SER A 284 11.18 -4.43 -11.13
#